data_AF-A0A075HQA2-F1
#
_entry.id   AF-A0A075HQA2-F1
#
_cell.length_a   1.000
_cell.length_b   1.000
_cell.length_c   1.000
_cell.angle_alpha   90.00
_cell.angle_beta   90.00
_cell.angle_gamma   90.00
#
_symmetry.space_group_name_H-M   'P 1'
#
loop_
_entity.id
_entity.type
_entity.pdbx_description
1 polymer ?
#
loop_
_entity_poly.entity_id
_entity_poly.type
_entity_poly.pdbx_seq_one_letter_code
_entity_poly.pdbx_strand_id
1 'polypeptide(L)'
;MYVQGAQPGDLLEVNILEIAPASWGFTTILPGFGFLRDVFLDPYIVHWNIQDGFAESPQLPGVRVPGAPFMGTIGVAPSRLLRQEMLLREDELLRRGGAVLGPDPAGAVPATEPLASEGLRTVPPRENGGNMDIKQLTAGTRLLLPVFTPGALFSAGDAHFAQGDSECCGTAVEMDCTLHVNFRVLPGEAERRDLRFPIFERDEYFTSPDMAAPRRFLACTGMCIADGVNQSEDASLAARNALLTMIQLLMERGWSREQAYCICSVAVDLKISQVVDVPNFVVSAFLPLDIFVG
;
A
#
# COMPACT_ATOMS: atom_id res chain seq x y z
N MET A 1 3.49 19.94 -6.28
CA MET A 1 4.68 20.60 -6.87
C MET A 1 4.55 20.68 -8.37
N TYR A 2 4.89 21.82 -8.98
CA TYR A 2 4.97 21.98 -10.44
C TYR A 2 6.41 21.75 -10.91
N VAL A 3 6.64 20.85 -11.86
CA VAL A 3 7.96 20.52 -12.42
C VAL A 3 8.14 21.19 -13.78
N GLN A 4 8.99 22.22 -13.83
CA GLN A 4 9.20 22.97 -15.07
C GLN A 4 9.68 22.06 -16.22
N GLY A 5 9.03 22.19 -17.37
CA GLY A 5 9.40 21.46 -18.59
C GLY A 5 8.70 20.12 -18.79
N ALA A 6 8.08 19.54 -17.75
CA ALA A 6 7.30 18.30 -17.89
C ALA A 6 6.04 18.52 -18.74
N GLN A 7 5.82 17.68 -19.73
CA GLN A 7 4.66 17.69 -20.63
C GLN A 7 3.95 16.33 -20.66
N PRO A 8 2.66 16.28 -21.01
CA PRO A 8 1.97 15.02 -21.25
C PRO A 8 2.74 14.14 -22.25
N GLY A 9 2.93 12.85 -21.93
CA GLY A 9 3.72 11.91 -22.73
C GLY A 9 5.17 11.72 -22.25
N ASP A 10 5.66 12.57 -21.34
CA ASP A 10 6.94 12.39 -20.66
C ASP A 10 6.84 11.33 -19.55
N LEU A 11 8.00 10.82 -19.11
CA LEU A 11 8.12 10.24 -17.76
C LEU A 11 8.72 11.28 -16.82
N LEU A 12 8.13 11.39 -15.64
CA LEU A 12 8.75 12.05 -14.50
C LEU A 12 9.47 10.99 -13.66
N GLU A 13 10.79 11.03 -13.66
CA GLU A 13 11.62 10.29 -12.71
C GLU A 13 11.68 11.07 -11.39
N VAL A 14 11.26 10.42 -10.32
CA VAL A 14 11.31 10.88 -8.93
C VAL A 14 12.34 10.02 -8.22
N ASN A 15 13.49 10.61 -7.91
CA ASN A 15 14.53 9.93 -7.14
C ASN A 15 14.25 10.20 -5.65
N ILE A 16 13.89 9.16 -4.91
CA ILE A 16 13.63 9.24 -3.47
C ILE A 16 14.96 9.22 -2.74
N LEU A 17 15.36 10.36 -2.19
CA LEU A 17 16.67 10.54 -1.56
C LEU A 17 16.62 10.19 -0.08
N GLU A 18 15.56 10.61 0.61
CA GLU A 18 15.40 10.41 2.05
C GLU A 18 13.91 10.49 2.43
N ILE A 19 13.53 9.71 3.42
CA ILE A 19 12.23 9.78 4.10
C ILE A 19 12.53 9.76 5.59
N ALA A 20 12.56 10.95 6.20
CA ALA A 20 12.87 11.09 7.62
C ALA A 20 11.59 10.83 8.45
N PRO A 21 11.55 9.74 9.24
CA PRO A 21 10.34 9.36 9.97
C PRO A 21 10.09 10.26 11.18
N ALA A 22 8.82 10.40 11.58
CA ALA A 22 8.47 10.90 12.90
C ALA A 22 8.87 9.91 14.01
N SER A 23 8.75 10.35 15.27
CA SER A 23 9.07 9.54 16.45
C SER A 23 7.90 8.69 16.95
N TRP A 24 6.73 8.76 16.32
CA TRP A 24 5.55 8.00 16.68
C TRP A 24 4.68 7.73 15.45
N GLY A 25 3.83 6.72 15.56
CA GLY A 25 2.86 6.38 14.53
C GLY A 25 1.67 5.60 15.06
N PHE A 26 0.78 5.17 14.17
CA PHE A 26 -0.38 4.37 14.53
C PHE A 26 -0.74 3.33 13.46
N THR A 27 -1.44 2.28 13.87
CA THR A 27 -2.11 1.33 12.97
C THR A 27 -3.55 1.19 13.45
N THR A 28 -4.52 1.20 12.55
CA THR A 28 -5.93 1.16 12.89
C THR A 28 -6.71 0.10 12.12
N ILE A 29 -7.70 -0.48 12.78
CA ILE A 29 -8.80 -1.23 12.16
C ILE A 29 -9.98 -0.26 12.12
N LEU A 30 -10.42 0.08 10.91
CA LEU A 30 -11.60 0.92 10.69
C LEU A 30 -12.77 0.05 10.23
N PRO A 31 -13.93 0.05 10.92
CA PRO A 31 -15.10 -0.70 10.50
C PRO A 31 -15.51 -0.38 9.06
N GLY A 32 -15.71 -1.43 8.25
CA GLY A 32 -16.07 -1.29 6.84
C GLY A 32 -14.88 -1.03 5.89
N PHE A 33 -13.64 -1.02 6.40
CA PHE A 33 -12.42 -0.81 5.61
C PHE A 33 -11.37 -1.91 5.85
N GLY A 34 -10.41 -2.05 4.93
CA GLY A 34 -9.43 -3.13 4.93
C GLY A 34 -9.90 -4.42 4.23
N PHE A 35 -9.01 -5.40 4.21
CA PHE A 35 -9.17 -6.63 3.41
C PHE A 35 -10.16 -7.62 4.05
N LEU A 36 -10.18 -7.71 5.38
CA LEU A 36 -11.10 -8.53 6.16
C LEU A 36 -12.19 -7.69 6.85
N ARG A 37 -12.66 -6.63 6.18
CA ARG A 37 -13.67 -5.68 6.69
C ARG A 37 -15.02 -6.30 7.07
N ASP A 38 -15.32 -7.49 6.56
CA ASP A 38 -16.52 -8.26 6.89
C ASP A 38 -16.34 -9.16 8.13
N VAL A 39 -15.11 -9.28 8.62
CA VAL A 39 -14.74 -10.13 9.75
C VAL A 39 -14.31 -9.31 10.98
N PHE A 40 -13.67 -8.17 10.75
CA PHE A 40 -13.25 -7.23 11.79
C PHE A 40 -14.18 -6.01 11.78
N LEU A 41 -15.19 -6.05 12.67
CA LEU A 41 -16.28 -5.09 12.68
C LEU A 41 -16.10 -3.98 13.72
N ASP A 42 -15.24 -4.21 14.71
CA ASP A 42 -14.98 -3.27 15.80
C ASP A 42 -13.71 -2.45 15.51
N PRO A 43 -13.69 -1.16 15.89
CA PRO A 43 -12.51 -0.34 15.74
C PRO A 43 -11.41 -0.77 16.72
N TYR A 44 -10.16 -0.69 16.26
CA TYR A 44 -8.99 -0.97 17.09
C TYR A 44 -7.83 -0.08 16.67
N ILE A 45 -6.96 0.30 17.60
CA ILE A 45 -5.79 1.13 17.30
C ILE A 45 -4.57 0.65 18.08
N VAL A 46 -3.42 0.61 17.41
CA VAL A 46 -2.09 0.41 18.01
C VAL A 46 -1.31 1.71 17.85
N HIS A 47 -0.73 2.21 18.93
CA HIS A 47 0.19 3.35 18.91
C HIS A 47 1.63 2.85 18.96
N TRP A 48 2.46 3.39 18.10
CA TRP A 48 3.86 2.99 17.95
C TRP A 48 4.79 4.09 18.43
N ASN A 49 5.81 3.71 19.19
CA ASN A 49 6.99 4.54 19.44
C ASN A 49 8.06 4.17 18.41
N ILE A 50 8.56 5.16 17.67
CA ILE A 50 9.55 4.97 16.60
C ILE A 50 10.89 5.52 17.08
N GLN A 51 11.87 4.63 17.21
CA GLN A 51 13.22 4.99 17.64
C GLN A 51 14.24 3.96 17.14
N ASP A 52 15.47 4.40 16.89
CA ASP A 52 16.61 3.55 16.51
C ASP A 52 16.35 2.63 15.31
N GLY A 53 15.46 3.04 14.39
CA GLY A 53 15.08 2.26 13.21
C GLY A 53 14.02 1.20 13.45
N PHE A 54 13.31 1.22 14.58
CA PHE A 54 12.24 0.27 14.90
C PHE A 54 10.98 0.96 15.44
N ALA A 55 9.84 0.29 15.24
CA ALA A 55 8.56 0.62 15.83
C ALA A 55 8.21 -0.44 16.89
N GLU A 56 7.90 0.03 18.10
CA GLU A 56 7.52 -0.80 19.24
C GLU A 56 6.25 -0.24 19.89
N SER A 57 5.43 -1.10 20.48
CA SER A 57 4.20 -0.69 21.15
C SER A 57 4.01 -1.43 22.48
N PRO A 58 3.64 -0.73 23.57
CA PRO A 58 3.19 -1.38 24.81
C PRO A 58 1.93 -2.24 24.60
N GLN A 59 1.16 -1.98 23.54
CA GLN A 59 -0.01 -2.76 23.17
C GLN A 59 0.35 -4.08 22.48
N LEU A 60 1.59 -4.22 22.00
CA LEU A 60 2.14 -5.42 21.36
C LEU A 60 3.50 -5.80 22.01
N PRO A 61 3.52 -6.17 23.30
CA PRO A 61 4.76 -6.40 24.04
C PRO A 61 5.60 -7.53 23.42
N GLY A 62 6.89 -7.26 23.17
CA GLY A 62 7.79 -8.21 22.52
C GLY A 62 7.70 -8.20 20.99
N VAL A 63 6.91 -7.31 20.38
CA VAL A 63 6.94 -7.04 18.94
C VAL A 63 7.76 -5.79 18.66
N ARG A 64 8.75 -5.92 17.78
CA ARG A 64 9.67 -4.88 17.34
C ARG A 64 9.77 -4.91 15.82
N VAL A 65 9.10 -3.98 15.16
CA VAL A 65 8.99 -3.94 13.69
C VAL A 65 10.12 -3.07 13.13
N PRO A 66 10.95 -3.58 12.19
CA PRO A 66 11.97 -2.77 11.52
C PRO A 66 11.34 -1.65 10.68
N GLY A 67 12.01 -0.51 10.59
CA GLY A 67 11.63 0.55 9.66
C GLY A 67 12.06 0.25 8.23
N ALA A 68 11.18 0.55 7.29
CA ALA A 68 11.51 0.77 5.89
C ALA A 68 10.67 1.95 5.37
N PRO A 69 10.91 3.19 5.84
CA PRO A 69 10.01 4.31 5.59
C PRO A 69 9.75 4.55 4.10
N PHE A 70 8.48 4.74 3.76
CA PHE A 70 8.03 5.03 2.39
C PHE A 70 6.78 5.93 2.39
N MET A 71 6.39 6.39 1.20
CA MET A 71 5.14 7.14 0.98
C MET A 71 4.10 6.18 0.39
N GLY A 72 3.00 5.93 1.09
CA GLY A 72 1.86 5.16 0.59
C GLY A 72 1.21 5.84 -0.62
N THR A 73 1.00 7.16 -0.50
CA THR A 73 0.55 8.03 -1.59
C THR A 73 1.71 8.82 -2.22
N ILE A 74 2.04 8.50 -3.48
CA ILE A 74 2.99 9.28 -4.29
C ILE A 74 2.60 9.24 -5.77
N GLY A 75 2.50 10.41 -6.41
CA GLY A 75 1.98 10.47 -7.78
C GLY A 75 1.98 11.85 -8.42
N VAL A 76 1.40 11.92 -9.62
CA VAL A 76 1.22 13.13 -10.43
C VAL A 76 -0.28 13.38 -10.65
N ALA A 77 -0.68 14.59 -11.06
CA ALA A 77 -2.09 14.83 -11.35
C ALA A 77 -2.50 14.20 -12.69
N PRO A 78 -3.66 13.50 -12.74
CA PRO A 78 -4.21 13.00 -14.00
C PRO A 78 -4.65 14.17 -14.89
N SER A 79 -4.72 13.92 -16.21
CA SER A 79 -5.36 14.86 -17.13
C SER A 79 -6.86 14.93 -16.87
N ARG A 80 -7.51 16.00 -17.36
CA ARG A 80 -8.98 16.10 -17.27
C ARG A 80 -9.68 14.92 -17.95
N LEU A 81 -9.15 14.45 -19.07
CA LEU A 81 -9.68 13.30 -19.80
C LEU A 81 -9.51 12.02 -18.97
N LEU A 82 -8.29 11.74 -18.50
CA LEU A 82 -8.00 10.55 -17.70
C LEU A 82 -8.84 10.53 -16.41
N ARG A 83 -9.01 11.69 -15.75
CA ARG A 83 -9.90 11.82 -14.59
C ARG A 83 -11.35 11.42 -14.92
N GLN A 84 -11.87 11.84 -16.07
CA GLN A 84 -13.22 11.47 -16.50
C GLN A 84 -13.34 9.97 -16.80
N GLU A 85 -12.33 9.38 -17.45
CA GLU A 85 -12.28 7.94 -17.70
C GLU A 85 -12.25 7.12 -16.40
N MET A 86 -11.48 7.58 -15.41
CA MET A 86 -11.43 6.99 -14.07
C MET A 86 -12.80 7.03 -13.38
N LEU A 87 -13.49 8.17 -13.42
CA LEU A 87 -14.83 8.29 -12.84
C LEU A 87 -15.84 7.39 -13.54
N LEU A 88 -15.82 7.33 -14.87
CA LEU A 88 -16.78 6.52 -15.64
C LEU A 88 -16.64 5.03 -15.34
N ARG A 89 -15.41 4.51 -15.28
CA ARG A 89 -15.18 3.07 -15.00
C ARG A 89 -15.46 2.72 -13.53
N GLU A 90 -15.22 3.65 -12.61
CA GLU A 90 -15.54 3.47 -11.18
C GLU A 90 -17.06 3.51 -10.96
N ASP A 91 -17.78 4.43 -11.59
CA ASP A 91 -19.25 4.46 -11.56
C ASP A 91 -19.87 3.19 -12.16
N GLU A 92 -19.34 2.70 -13.27
CA GLU A 92 -19.77 1.42 -13.86
C GLU A 92 -19.52 0.23 -12.93
N LEU A 93 -18.39 0.21 -12.22
CA LEU A 93 -18.12 -0.82 -11.22
C LEU A 93 -19.12 -0.75 -10.06
N LEU A 94 -19.42 0.45 -9.57
CA LEU A 94 -20.42 0.66 -8.52
C LEU A 94 -21.81 0.17 -8.96
N ARG A 95 -22.23 0.48 -10.19
CA ARG A 95 -23.51 0.02 -10.76
C ARG A 95 -23.63 -1.50 -10.85
N ARG A 96 -22.50 -2.21 -10.97
CA ARG A 96 -22.44 -3.69 -10.95
C ARG A 96 -22.27 -4.27 -9.54
N GLY A 97 -22.38 -3.43 -8.50
CA GLY A 97 -22.28 -3.84 -7.09
C GLY A 97 -20.85 -3.93 -6.55
N GLY A 98 -19.87 -3.38 -7.26
CA GLY A 98 -18.50 -3.30 -6.79
C GLY A 98 -18.29 -2.22 -5.71
N ALA A 99 -17.23 -2.39 -4.91
CA ALA A 99 -16.87 -1.42 -3.87
C ALA A 99 -16.08 -0.24 -4.46
N VAL A 100 -16.67 0.96 -4.39
CA VAL A 100 -16.10 2.19 -4.95
C VAL A 100 -16.35 3.35 -3.99
N LEU A 101 -15.32 4.17 -3.75
CA LEU A 101 -15.44 5.43 -3.04
C LEU A 101 -15.49 6.56 -4.06
N GLY A 102 -16.70 6.97 -4.44
CA GLY A 102 -16.92 8.07 -5.38
C GLY A 102 -16.51 9.43 -4.79
N PRO A 103 -16.51 10.49 -5.61
CA PRO A 103 -16.32 11.86 -5.15
C PRO A 103 -17.23 12.20 -3.97
N ASP A 104 -16.66 12.86 -2.98
CA ASP A 104 -17.37 13.29 -1.78
C ASP A 104 -16.88 14.71 -1.43
N PRO A 105 -17.74 15.74 -1.50
CA PRO A 105 -17.35 17.09 -1.14
C PRO A 105 -17.10 17.24 0.37
N ALA A 106 -17.57 16.30 1.21
CA ALA A 106 -17.34 16.33 2.65
C ALA A 106 -15.84 16.14 2.96
N GLY A 107 -15.22 17.17 3.53
CA GLY A 107 -13.79 17.15 3.86
C GLY A 107 -12.85 17.34 2.67
N ALA A 108 -13.37 17.64 1.47
CA ALA A 108 -12.54 17.91 0.30
C ALA A 108 -11.69 19.18 0.49
N VAL A 109 -10.43 19.13 0.08
CA VAL A 109 -9.51 20.27 0.04
C VAL A 109 -8.89 20.38 -1.35
N PRO A 110 -9.15 21.49 -2.09
CA PRO A 110 -10.00 22.62 -1.74
C PRO A 110 -11.50 22.28 -1.75
N ALA A 111 -12.28 22.93 -0.87
CA ALA A 111 -13.73 22.73 -0.74
C ALA A 111 -14.57 23.49 -1.79
N THR A 112 -13.94 24.07 -2.82
CA THR A 112 -14.61 24.92 -3.82
C THR A 112 -15.22 24.10 -4.94
N GLU A 113 -16.44 24.43 -5.36
CA GLU A 113 -17.09 23.78 -6.50
C GLU A 113 -16.56 24.28 -7.86
N PRO A 114 -16.52 23.42 -8.90
CA PRO A 114 -16.93 22.01 -8.89
C PRO A 114 -15.84 21.04 -8.37
N LEU A 115 -14.69 21.55 -7.88
CA LEU A 115 -13.54 20.70 -7.50
C LEU A 115 -13.88 19.72 -6.36
N ALA A 116 -14.67 20.15 -5.38
CA ALA A 116 -15.07 19.32 -4.25
C ALA A 116 -15.97 18.14 -4.69
N SER A 117 -16.98 18.40 -5.53
CA SER A 117 -17.92 17.37 -5.99
C SER A 117 -17.40 16.52 -7.15
N GLU A 118 -16.36 16.97 -7.86
CA GLU A 118 -15.76 16.22 -8.98
C GLU A 118 -14.38 15.60 -8.65
N GLY A 119 -13.84 15.90 -7.48
CA GLY A 119 -12.52 15.44 -7.05
C GLY A 119 -12.46 13.93 -6.87
N LEU A 120 -11.42 13.29 -7.42
CA LEU A 120 -11.17 11.88 -7.17
C LEU A 120 -10.81 11.68 -5.69
N ARG A 121 -11.36 10.63 -5.07
CA ARG A 121 -10.83 10.13 -3.79
C ARG A 121 -9.41 9.62 -4.00
N THR A 122 -8.55 9.90 -3.02
CA THR A 122 -7.13 9.47 -3.02
C THR A 122 -6.93 8.02 -2.60
N VAL A 123 -7.97 7.35 -2.06
CA VAL A 123 -7.89 5.98 -1.54
C VAL A 123 -7.41 4.94 -2.57
N PRO A 124 -7.98 4.84 -3.79
CA PRO A 124 -7.49 3.85 -4.74
C PRO A 124 -6.27 4.37 -5.53
N PRO A 125 -5.25 3.51 -5.76
CA PRO A 125 -4.19 3.80 -6.73
C PRO A 125 -4.76 3.77 -8.14
N ARG A 126 -4.13 4.53 -9.04
CA ARG A 126 -4.48 4.56 -10.46
C ARG A 126 -3.24 4.74 -11.34
N GLU A 127 -3.42 4.96 -12.65
CA GLU A 127 -2.34 5.16 -13.61
C GLU A 127 -1.35 6.27 -13.25
N ASN A 128 -1.81 7.27 -12.49
CA ASN A 128 -1.01 8.41 -12.06
C ASN A 128 -0.21 8.18 -10.76
N GLY A 129 -0.13 6.94 -10.29
CA GLY A 129 0.34 6.60 -8.95
C GLY A 129 -0.78 6.83 -7.94
N GLY A 130 -0.50 7.65 -6.94
CA GLY A 130 -1.42 7.85 -5.82
C GLY A 130 -1.13 6.83 -4.73
N ASN A 131 -2.18 6.33 -4.07
CA ASN A 131 -2.09 5.46 -2.90
C ASN A 131 -1.77 4.01 -3.29
N MET A 132 -0.50 3.74 -3.60
CA MET A 132 -0.05 2.45 -4.10
C MET A 132 0.36 1.49 -2.98
N ASP A 133 0.77 2.02 -1.84
CA ASP A 133 1.11 1.26 -0.63
C ASP A 133 2.17 0.17 -0.89
N ILE A 134 3.15 0.51 -1.73
CA ILE A 134 4.27 -0.35 -2.11
C ILE A 134 5.44 -0.08 -1.15
N LYS A 135 5.61 -0.96 -0.15
CA LYS A 135 6.63 -0.81 0.89
C LYS A 135 8.08 -0.73 0.39
N GLN A 136 8.33 -1.11 -0.85
CA GLN A 136 9.66 -1.05 -1.49
C GLN A 136 10.00 0.34 -2.04
N LEU A 137 9.05 1.30 -2.06
CA LEU A 137 9.28 2.70 -2.48
C LEU A 137 10.01 3.53 -1.41
N THR A 138 11.11 2.99 -0.87
CA THR A 138 11.93 3.63 0.15
C THR A 138 13.02 4.53 -0.47
N ALA A 139 13.81 5.21 0.37
CA ALA A 139 15.01 5.92 -0.06
C ALA A 139 15.95 5.03 -0.91
N GLY A 140 16.49 5.62 -1.99
CA GLY A 140 17.26 4.93 -3.02
C GLY A 140 16.44 4.46 -4.23
N THR A 141 15.10 4.51 -4.17
CA THR A 141 14.24 4.13 -5.29
C THR A 141 14.11 5.26 -6.33
N ARG A 142 14.15 4.87 -7.61
CA ARG A 142 13.81 5.71 -8.76
C ARG A 142 12.39 5.35 -9.21
N LEU A 143 11.43 6.22 -8.97
CA LEU A 143 10.04 6.06 -9.37
C LEU A 143 9.78 6.81 -10.69
N LEU A 144 9.28 6.12 -11.69
CA LEU A 144 8.96 6.65 -13.02
C LEU A 144 7.45 6.78 -13.15
N LEU A 145 6.95 8.01 -13.26
CA LEU A 145 5.53 8.33 -13.37
C LEU A 145 5.21 8.87 -14.76
N PRO A 146 4.26 8.26 -15.51
CA PRO A 146 3.75 8.86 -16.73
C PRO A 146 3.14 10.24 -16.47
N VAL A 147 3.52 11.25 -17.26
CA VAL A 147 3.03 12.62 -17.12
C VAL A 147 1.75 12.79 -17.94
N PHE A 148 0.70 13.31 -17.29
CA PHE A 148 -0.61 13.52 -17.92
C PHE A 148 -1.00 15.01 -18.04
N THR A 149 -0.30 15.89 -17.33
CA THR A 149 -0.59 17.33 -17.30
C THR A 149 0.70 18.15 -17.39
N PRO A 150 0.66 19.37 -17.96
CA PRO A 150 1.81 20.26 -17.94
C PRO A 150 2.32 20.50 -16.52
N GLY A 151 3.62 20.30 -16.34
CA GLY A 151 4.27 20.41 -15.04
C GLY A 151 4.09 19.20 -14.11
N ALA A 152 3.43 18.13 -14.56
CA ALA A 152 3.11 16.89 -13.85
C ALA A 152 2.22 17.04 -12.60
N LEU A 153 2.39 18.11 -11.81
CA LEU A 153 1.66 18.39 -10.57
C LEU A 153 1.84 17.26 -9.54
N PHE A 154 3.10 17.00 -9.19
CA PHE A 154 3.50 15.96 -8.24
C PHE A 154 2.95 16.22 -6.82
N SER A 155 2.48 15.17 -6.16
CA SER A 155 2.07 15.17 -4.76
C SER A 155 2.51 13.88 -4.07
N ALA A 156 2.79 13.97 -2.77
CA ALA A 156 3.07 12.82 -1.92
C ALA A 156 2.51 13.06 -0.50
N GLY A 157 2.16 11.98 0.19
CA GLY A 157 1.60 11.97 1.54
C GLY A 157 1.41 10.52 2.01
N ASP A 158 0.71 10.34 3.11
CA ASP A 158 0.43 9.01 3.67
C ASP A 158 1.73 8.26 3.99
N ALA A 159 2.53 8.82 4.90
CA ALA A 159 3.86 8.29 5.17
C ALA A 159 3.79 7.10 6.12
N HIS A 160 4.47 6.02 5.75
CA HIS A 160 4.45 4.76 6.48
C HIS A 160 5.84 4.46 7.00
N PHE A 161 5.96 4.14 8.29
CA PHE A 161 7.24 3.70 8.86
C PHE A 161 7.57 2.26 8.46
N ALA A 162 6.55 1.39 8.48
CA ALA A 162 6.64 -0.02 8.16
C ALA A 162 5.27 -0.55 7.71
N GLN A 163 5.26 -1.50 6.78
CA GLN A 163 4.07 -2.16 6.26
C GLN A 163 4.45 -3.58 5.80
N GLY A 164 3.52 -4.54 5.93
CA GLY A 164 3.60 -5.82 5.22
C GLY A 164 3.16 -5.69 3.75
N ASP A 165 3.55 -6.62 2.87
CA ASP A 165 2.99 -6.73 1.52
C ASP A 165 1.52 -7.24 1.60
N SER A 166 0.63 -6.42 2.15
CA SER A 166 -0.82 -6.66 2.21
C SER A 166 -1.59 -5.44 2.70
N GLU A 167 -0.99 -4.65 3.60
CA GLU A 167 -1.66 -3.58 4.35
C GLU A 167 -3.03 -4.03 4.88
N CYS A 168 -3.11 -5.27 5.36
CA CYS A 168 -4.38 -5.97 5.35
C CYS A 168 -5.47 -5.34 6.22
N CYS A 169 -5.12 -4.69 7.33
CA CYS A 169 -6.09 -4.01 8.19
C CYS A 169 -6.52 -2.63 7.67
N GLY A 170 -5.97 -2.21 6.53
CA GLY A 170 -6.23 -0.96 5.84
C GLY A 170 -5.24 0.16 6.20
N THR A 171 -4.33 -0.06 7.14
CA THR A 171 -3.29 0.93 7.46
C THR A 171 -1.97 0.26 7.81
N ALA A 172 -0.89 1.02 7.66
CA ALA A 172 0.46 0.65 8.00
C ALA A 172 0.82 1.06 9.45
N VAL A 173 2.11 1.21 9.75
CA VAL A 173 2.57 2.11 10.82
C VAL A 173 2.55 3.53 10.25
N GLU A 174 1.38 4.16 10.27
CA GLU A 174 1.12 5.51 9.77
C GLU A 174 1.88 6.54 10.60
N MET A 175 2.53 7.49 9.94
CA MET A 175 3.31 8.54 10.61
C MET A 175 3.34 9.85 9.81
N ASP A 176 3.86 10.90 10.44
CA ASP A 176 4.34 12.08 9.73
C ASP A 176 5.78 11.85 9.22
N CYS A 177 6.22 12.61 8.22
CA CYS A 177 7.61 12.53 7.74
C CYS A 177 8.08 13.81 7.05
N THR A 178 9.39 13.88 6.78
CA THR A 178 9.95 14.78 5.77
C THR A 178 10.46 13.95 4.59
N LEU A 179 9.90 14.21 3.40
CA LEU A 179 10.30 13.59 2.14
C LEU A 179 11.30 14.48 1.38
N HIS A 180 12.45 13.92 1.02
CA HIS A 180 13.43 14.55 0.13
C HIS A 180 13.49 13.80 -1.20
N VAL A 181 13.17 14.51 -2.29
CA VAL A 181 13.20 13.97 -3.66
C VAL A 181 13.92 14.92 -4.60
N ASN A 182 14.47 14.37 -5.68
CA ASN A 182 14.79 15.16 -6.87
C ASN A 182 13.98 14.66 -8.07
N PHE A 183 13.85 15.53 -9.08
CA PHE A 183 13.06 15.24 -10.28
C PHE A 183 13.93 15.30 -11.53
N ARG A 184 13.67 14.37 -12.45
CA ARG A 184 14.20 14.40 -13.81
C ARG A 184 13.06 14.14 -14.79
N VAL A 185 12.94 15.00 -15.80
CA VAL A 185 12.00 14.79 -16.92
C VAL A 185 12.70 13.95 -17.99
N LEU A 186 12.02 12.92 -18.48
CA LEU A 186 12.44 12.09 -19.60
C LEU A 186 11.45 12.34 -20.76
N PRO A 187 11.79 13.25 -21.69
CA PRO A 187 10.84 13.73 -22.69
C PRO A 187 10.31 12.64 -23.61
N GLY A 188 9.00 12.55 -23.77
CA GLY A 188 8.31 11.61 -24.67
C GLY A 188 8.44 10.13 -24.32
N GLU A 189 9.11 9.78 -23.22
CA GLU A 189 9.43 8.38 -22.92
C GLU A 189 8.22 7.54 -22.51
N ALA A 190 7.17 8.15 -21.93
CA ALA A 190 5.96 7.41 -21.58
C ALA A 190 5.20 7.02 -22.85
N GLU A 191 5.06 7.95 -23.80
CA GLU A 191 4.41 7.72 -25.09
C GLU A 191 5.22 6.74 -25.95
N ARG A 192 6.54 6.97 -26.10
CA ARG A 192 7.41 6.14 -26.95
C ARG A 192 7.42 4.68 -26.52
N ARG A 193 7.25 4.40 -25.23
CA ARG A 193 7.30 3.06 -24.63
C ARG A 193 5.92 2.49 -24.29
N ASP A 194 4.84 3.21 -24.58
CA ASP A 194 3.46 2.85 -24.23
C ASP A 194 3.29 2.52 -22.73
N LEU A 195 3.87 3.36 -21.87
CA LEU A 195 3.88 3.16 -20.42
C LEU A 195 2.68 3.83 -19.77
N ARG A 196 1.78 2.99 -19.26
CA ARG A 196 0.52 3.44 -18.63
C ARG A 196 0.56 3.51 -17.11
N PHE A 197 1.38 2.67 -16.47
CA PHE A 197 1.43 2.54 -15.01
C PHE A 197 2.77 2.99 -14.45
N PRO A 198 2.83 3.38 -13.17
CA PRO A 198 4.08 3.66 -12.48
C PRO A 198 5.06 2.48 -12.57
N ILE A 199 6.34 2.80 -12.70
CA ILE A 199 7.45 1.84 -12.66
C ILE A 199 8.40 2.30 -11.57
N PHE A 200 9.01 1.38 -10.83
CA PHE A 200 10.04 1.73 -9.87
C PHE A 200 11.23 0.79 -10.01
N GLU A 201 12.43 1.33 -9.83
CA GLU A 201 13.68 0.59 -9.90
C GLU A 201 14.66 1.05 -8.82
N ARG A 202 15.54 0.14 -8.42
CA ARG A 202 16.63 0.37 -7.47
C ARG A 202 17.69 -0.71 -7.67
N ASP A 203 18.92 -0.42 -7.27
CA ASP A 203 20.05 -1.33 -7.47
C ASP A 203 20.36 -2.20 -6.23
N GLU A 204 19.86 -1.83 -5.06
CA GLU A 204 20.14 -2.47 -3.77
C GLU A 204 18.85 -2.93 -3.04
N TYR A 205 18.96 -3.64 -1.91
CA TYR A 205 17.80 -4.00 -1.09
C TYR A 205 17.02 -2.76 -0.59
N PHE A 206 15.68 -2.87 -0.44
CA PHE A 206 14.81 -1.77 0.01
C PHE A 206 14.91 -1.41 1.49
N THR A 207 15.48 -2.32 2.25
CA THR A 207 15.86 -2.18 3.66
C THR A 207 17.12 -3.04 3.87
N SER A 208 17.59 -3.21 5.10
CA SER A 208 18.74 -4.09 5.34
C SER A 208 18.45 -5.52 4.84
N PRO A 209 19.45 -6.27 4.33
CA PRO A 209 19.22 -7.56 3.67
C PRO A 209 18.47 -8.58 4.54
N ASP A 210 18.73 -8.58 5.84
CA ASP A 210 18.08 -9.43 6.84
C ASP A 210 16.58 -9.12 7.02
N MET A 211 16.16 -7.88 6.75
CA MET A 211 14.75 -7.49 6.79
C MET A 211 14.07 -7.57 5.41
N ALA A 212 14.82 -7.42 4.33
CA ALA A 212 14.30 -7.51 2.97
C ALA A 212 13.95 -8.95 2.56
N ALA A 213 14.72 -9.92 3.05
CA ALA A 213 14.49 -11.35 2.85
C ALA A 213 14.69 -12.07 4.21
N PRO A 214 13.61 -12.24 5.00
CA PRO A 214 13.75 -12.69 6.38
C PRO A 214 14.38 -14.08 6.47
N ARG A 215 15.46 -14.18 7.25
CA ARG A 215 16.19 -15.43 7.47
C ARG A 215 15.34 -16.47 8.20
N ARG A 216 14.55 -16.03 9.19
CA ARG A 216 13.60 -16.87 9.93
C ARG A 216 12.19 -16.37 9.65
N PHE A 217 11.33 -17.25 9.17
CA PHE A 217 9.93 -16.92 8.93
C PHE A 217 9.02 -18.09 9.31
N LEU A 218 7.78 -17.75 9.64
CA LEU A 218 6.65 -18.66 9.60
C LEU A 218 5.87 -18.34 8.34
N ALA A 219 5.48 -19.36 7.57
CA ALA A 219 4.63 -19.17 6.41
C ALA A 219 3.44 -20.13 6.44
N CYS A 220 2.28 -19.65 6.00
CA CYS A 220 1.11 -20.46 5.73
C CYS A 220 0.51 -20.09 4.38
N THR A 221 -0.21 -21.03 3.76
CA THR A 221 -0.75 -20.88 2.41
C THR A 221 -2.26 -20.78 2.42
N GLY A 222 -2.81 -20.06 1.46
CA GLY A 222 -4.22 -20.10 1.11
C GLY A 222 -4.40 -20.48 -0.36
N MET A 223 -5.53 -21.10 -0.64
CA MET A 223 -5.95 -21.53 -1.97
C MET A 223 -7.34 -20.96 -2.28
N CYS A 224 -7.76 -21.04 -3.53
CA CYS A 224 -9.06 -20.58 -4.03
C CYS A 224 -10.22 -21.51 -3.58
N ILE A 225 -10.33 -21.83 -2.29
CA ILE A 225 -11.34 -22.75 -1.74
C ILE A 225 -12.12 -22.02 -0.64
N ALA A 226 -13.44 -22.02 -0.74
CA ALA A 226 -14.35 -21.50 0.28
C ALA A 226 -15.43 -22.56 0.56
N ASP A 227 -15.66 -22.89 1.83
CA ASP A 227 -16.69 -23.83 2.27
C ASP A 227 -16.66 -25.20 1.55
N GLY A 228 -15.44 -25.69 1.25
CA GLY A 228 -15.22 -26.94 0.54
C GLY A 228 -15.46 -26.87 -0.98
N VAL A 229 -15.70 -25.68 -1.53
CA VAL A 229 -15.93 -25.43 -2.95
C VAL A 229 -14.77 -24.64 -3.55
N ASN A 230 -14.23 -25.12 -4.67
CA ASN A 230 -13.22 -24.41 -5.43
C ASN A 230 -13.84 -23.21 -6.19
N GLN A 231 -13.20 -22.06 -6.07
CA GLN A 231 -13.37 -20.91 -6.94
C GLN A 231 -12.26 -20.93 -7.99
N SER A 232 -12.60 -20.61 -9.24
CA SER A 232 -11.61 -20.63 -10.31
C SER A 232 -10.67 -19.44 -10.18
N GLU A 233 -9.39 -19.70 -9.92
CA GLU A 233 -8.30 -18.73 -10.15
C GLU A 233 -8.46 -17.42 -9.35
N ASP A 234 -9.09 -17.50 -8.17
CA ASP A 234 -9.34 -16.36 -7.29
C ASP A 234 -8.17 -16.10 -6.33
N ALA A 235 -7.19 -15.31 -6.78
CA ALA A 235 -6.05 -14.90 -5.97
C ALA A 235 -6.46 -14.12 -4.70
N SER A 236 -7.56 -13.36 -4.75
CA SER A 236 -8.05 -12.61 -3.59
C SER A 236 -8.56 -13.56 -2.51
N LEU A 237 -9.31 -14.59 -2.89
CA LEU A 237 -9.74 -15.64 -1.96
C LEU A 237 -8.54 -16.42 -1.40
N ALA A 238 -7.57 -16.77 -2.23
CA ALA A 238 -6.34 -17.43 -1.77
C ALA A 238 -5.58 -16.57 -0.75
N ALA A 239 -5.42 -15.26 -1.02
CA ALA A 239 -4.81 -14.31 -0.09
C ALA A 239 -5.59 -14.20 1.22
N ARG A 240 -6.93 -14.12 1.15
CA ARG A 240 -7.83 -14.08 2.31
C ARG A 240 -7.65 -15.31 3.20
N ASN A 241 -7.60 -16.50 2.62
CA ASN A 241 -7.42 -17.75 3.36
C ASN A 241 -6.02 -17.86 4.01
N ALA A 242 -4.97 -17.42 3.30
CA ALA A 242 -3.61 -17.38 3.85
C ALA A 242 -3.55 -16.46 5.07
N LEU A 243 -4.14 -15.27 4.96
CA LEU A 243 -4.17 -14.28 6.03
C LEU A 243 -4.97 -14.73 7.25
N LEU A 244 -6.18 -15.29 7.05
CA LEU A 244 -6.98 -15.84 8.15
C LEU A 244 -6.23 -16.94 8.90
N THR A 245 -5.49 -17.78 8.18
CA THR A 245 -4.62 -18.81 8.77
C THR A 245 -3.49 -18.18 9.58
N MET A 246 -2.82 -17.14 9.06
CA MET A 246 -1.75 -16.44 9.79
C MET A 246 -2.27 -15.80 11.09
N ILE A 247 -3.45 -15.17 11.05
CA ILE A 247 -4.10 -14.59 12.23
C ILE A 247 -4.35 -15.67 13.28
N GLN A 248 -4.85 -16.84 12.88
CA GLN A 248 -5.06 -17.97 13.78
C GLN A 248 -3.75 -18.46 14.41
N LEU A 249 -2.66 -18.58 13.64
CA LEU A 249 -1.34 -18.97 14.14
C LEU A 249 -0.75 -17.94 15.13
N LEU A 250 -1.03 -16.65 14.93
CA LEU A 250 -0.66 -15.59 15.88
C LEU A 250 -1.51 -15.66 17.16
N MET A 251 -2.81 -15.97 17.04
CA MET A 251 -3.67 -16.17 18.22
C MET A 251 -3.23 -17.37 19.06
N GLU A 252 -2.76 -18.45 18.44
CA GLU A 252 -2.17 -19.60 19.15
C GLU A 252 -0.88 -19.24 19.92
N ARG A 253 -0.24 -18.14 19.55
CA ARG A 253 0.91 -17.56 20.27
C ARG A 253 0.50 -16.56 21.35
N GLY A 254 -0.79 -16.39 21.61
CA GLY A 254 -1.33 -15.58 22.70
C GLY A 254 -1.73 -14.15 22.32
N TRP A 255 -1.68 -13.78 21.03
CA TRP A 255 -2.18 -12.48 20.57
C TRP A 255 -3.71 -12.45 20.52
N SER A 256 -4.31 -11.30 20.85
CA SER A 256 -5.72 -11.07 20.54
C SER A 256 -5.94 -11.10 19.03
N ARG A 257 -7.20 -11.26 18.62
CA ARG A 257 -7.56 -11.29 17.21
C ARG A 257 -7.17 -9.99 16.48
N GLU A 258 -7.42 -8.84 17.11
CA GLU A 258 -7.12 -7.50 16.61
C GLU A 258 -5.61 -7.25 16.59
N GLN A 259 -4.91 -7.64 17.67
CA GLN A 259 -3.45 -7.56 17.73
C GLN A 259 -2.80 -8.37 16.61
N ALA A 260 -3.24 -9.61 16.40
CA ALA A 260 -2.75 -10.46 15.32
C ALA A 260 -2.97 -9.84 13.95
N TYR A 261 -4.14 -9.23 13.71
CA TYR A 261 -4.44 -8.56 12.44
C TYR A 261 -3.60 -7.30 12.21
N CYS A 262 -3.39 -6.47 13.24
CA CYS A 262 -2.47 -5.34 13.16
C CYS A 262 -1.01 -5.78 12.92
N ILE A 263 -0.54 -6.85 13.58
CA ILE A 263 0.78 -7.45 13.30
C ILE A 263 0.87 -7.87 11.83
N CYS A 264 -0.18 -8.50 11.29
CA CYS A 264 -0.21 -8.87 9.88
C CYS A 264 -0.07 -7.64 8.96
N SER A 265 -0.78 -6.55 9.24
CA SER A 265 -0.76 -5.35 8.40
C SER A 265 0.62 -4.71 8.31
N VAL A 266 1.38 -4.74 9.41
CA VAL A 266 2.69 -4.06 9.51
C VAL A 266 3.89 -4.95 9.19
N ALA A 267 3.73 -6.28 9.18
CA ALA A 267 4.87 -7.19 9.07
C ALA A 267 4.66 -8.43 8.18
N VAL A 268 3.42 -8.79 7.81
CA VAL A 268 3.16 -10.00 7.02
C VAL A 268 3.07 -9.69 5.53
N ASP A 269 3.80 -10.47 4.75
CA ASP A 269 3.79 -10.39 3.29
C ASP A 269 2.88 -11.46 2.69
N LEU A 270 1.83 -11.05 1.99
CA LEU A 270 1.02 -11.93 1.14
C LEU A 270 1.68 -12.04 -0.23
N LYS A 271 2.40 -13.14 -0.47
CA LYS A 271 3.13 -13.39 -1.71
C LYS A 271 2.34 -14.33 -2.61
N ILE A 272 2.02 -13.85 -3.82
CA ILE A 272 1.56 -14.72 -4.90
C ILE A 272 2.66 -15.76 -5.16
N SER A 273 2.37 -17.02 -4.85
CA SER A 273 3.35 -18.11 -4.96
C SER A 273 3.27 -18.77 -6.32
N GLN A 274 2.06 -18.98 -6.85
CA GLN A 274 1.82 -19.39 -8.23
C GLN A 274 0.41 -18.98 -8.69
N VAL A 275 0.26 -18.81 -10.02
CA VAL A 275 -1.00 -18.44 -10.70
C VAL A 275 -1.25 -19.28 -11.97
N VAL A 276 -0.79 -20.53 -11.99
CA VAL A 276 -0.85 -21.38 -13.21
C VAL A 276 -1.42 -22.77 -12.96
N ASP A 277 -1.46 -23.22 -11.70
CA ASP A 277 -1.89 -24.57 -11.35
C ASP A 277 -3.40 -24.62 -11.12
N VAL A 278 -4.16 -24.73 -12.21
CA VAL A 278 -5.63 -24.75 -12.17
C VAL A 278 -6.17 -25.92 -11.31
N PRO A 279 -7.23 -25.70 -10.51
CA PRO A 279 -8.04 -24.48 -10.40
C PRO A 279 -7.54 -23.47 -9.35
N ASN A 280 -6.46 -23.78 -8.62
CA ASN A 280 -6.10 -23.07 -7.41
C ASN A 280 -4.84 -22.24 -7.60
N PHE A 281 -4.97 -20.92 -7.53
CA PHE A 281 -3.83 -20.07 -7.25
C PHE A 281 -3.44 -20.21 -5.78
N VAL A 282 -2.15 -20.04 -5.49
CA VAL A 282 -1.61 -20.12 -4.13
C VAL A 282 -1.02 -18.79 -3.74
N VAL A 283 -1.49 -18.25 -2.62
CA VAL A 283 -0.88 -17.11 -1.93
C VAL A 283 -0.34 -17.60 -0.60
N SER A 284 0.86 -17.15 -0.25
CA SER A 284 1.53 -17.49 1.01
C SER A 284 1.66 -16.24 1.87
N ALA A 285 1.25 -16.32 3.13
CA ALA A 285 1.48 -15.28 4.14
C ALA A 285 2.81 -15.56 4.84
N PHE A 286 3.80 -14.68 4.67
CA PHE A 286 5.12 -14.79 5.30
C PHE A 286 5.23 -13.84 6.49
N LEU A 287 5.45 -14.38 7.68
CA LEU A 287 5.70 -13.64 8.91
C LEU A 287 7.19 -13.74 9.26
N PRO A 288 7.97 -12.64 9.21
CA PRO A 288 9.32 -12.62 9.73
C PRO A 288 9.30 -12.87 11.24
N LEU A 289 10.05 -13.88 11.71
CA LEU A 289 10.09 -14.23 13.14
C LEU A 289 11.02 -13.33 13.96
N ASP A 290 11.89 -12.59 13.29
CA ASP A 290 12.86 -11.69 13.94
C ASP A 290 12.22 -10.40 14.47
N ILE A 291 10.92 -10.16 14.19
CA ILE A 291 10.15 -9.09 14.82
C ILE A 291 9.80 -9.40 16.28
N PHE A 292 9.87 -10.68 16.70
CA PHE A 292 9.61 -11.05 18.09
C PHE A 292 10.90 -10.98 18.89
N VAL A 293 10.94 -10.12 19.90
CA VAL A 293 12.05 -9.96 20.83
C VAL A 293 11.71 -10.63 22.16
N GLY A 294 12.51 -11.63 22.53
CA GLY A 294 12.27 -12.49 23.70
C GLY A 294 12.63 -13.94 23.42
#